data_AF-A0AAD5UFB0-F1
#
_entry.id   AF-A0AAD5UFB0-F1
#
_cell.length_a   1.000
_cell.length_b   1.000
_cell.length_c   1.000
_cell.angle_alpha   90.00
_cell.angle_beta   90.00
_cell.angle_gamma   90.00
#
_symmetry.space_group_name_H-M   'P 1'
#
loop_
_entity.id
_entity.type
_entity.pdbx_description
1 polymer ?
#
loop_
_entity_poly.entity_id
_entity_poly.type
_entity_poly.pdbx_seq_one_letter_code
_entity_poly.pdbx_strand_id
1 'polypeptide(L)'
;MGFFVQRQCRNSSQPCQKTCTSKKAPKELYIVDKEIEKLAKIGVGKVVEKYGLVFPTRSTKYVPKTSSAQSTKDMDEGAIKLMKYFFKNTGRYENLLMLMDEPPLNPPSMCDSDLALILKFKDETNKGKVLKDFYGEIVVDVGNRPVICQGGWKAQTNVKRFNSVITKIHQQFDEDGRYTRECEECFKVVNEKGGMSCNAHVGDPRPRRKGNPSLGRFWKDDKHHLLKVQSVNPVNGAIPLTPMYVLRIRERLLFDNLPGLQFYVLMILSIKLFLRSEEAIRSDKDNTQGLTIDSIDLEGSIFQDGVLEGLLVKVKGKTDTTPVHLLLWADNDNTLLCPIRHLLVYVYYLQIKDGPLFPDISEIENPPPDGVFSTSLTYDKFNNKIDSLCKKVVHTKIKESRIKKKWGTHCLRKTGYLFAIWGSKDNSNAAYSRIMQSARHSDTNSAVKYELDARTQFAMANYSTTKPQTLVGEWKPCFVSNQSNFNYVEHSNPTELYTVICS
;
A
#
# COMPACT_ATOMS: atom_id res chain seq x y z
N MET A 1 52.68 25.37 -27.54
CA MET A 1 51.74 26.02 -26.61
C MET A 1 50.95 24.93 -25.89
N GLY A 2 51.46 24.46 -24.76
CA GLY A 2 50.82 23.47 -23.92
C GLY A 2 50.94 23.94 -22.48
N PHE A 3 49.80 24.11 -21.80
CA PHE A 3 49.77 24.39 -20.37
C PHE A 3 49.22 23.16 -19.66
N PHE A 4 50.15 22.31 -19.22
CA PHE A 4 49.94 21.34 -18.15
C PHE A 4 49.93 22.11 -16.83
N VAL A 5 48.85 22.00 -16.05
CA VAL A 5 48.86 22.40 -14.63
C VAL A 5 48.75 21.13 -13.80
N GLN A 6 49.90 20.68 -13.32
CA GLN A 6 49.99 19.78 -12.17
C GLN A 6 49.45 20.49 -10.93
N ARG A 7 48.56 19.84 -10.18
CA ARG A 7 48.40 20.14 -8.75
C ARG A 7 48.56 18.87 -7.92
N GLN A 8 49.54 19.00 -7.03
CA GLN A 8 50.11 18.09 -6.05
C GLN A 8 49.08 17.29 -5.23
N CYS A 9 49.38 16.00 -5.07
CA CYS A 9 48.90 15.19 -3.97
C CYS A 9 49.53 15.69 -2.65
N ARG A 10 48.71 16.03 -1.66
CA ARG A 10 49.15 16.11 -0.26
C ARG A 10 48.59 14.89 0.48
N ASN A 11 49.53 14.07 0.96
CA ASN A 11 49.29 13.09 2.01
C ASN A 11 48.85 13.81 3.28
N SER A 12 47.67 13.47 3.79
CA SER A 12 47.36 13.57 5.22
C SER A 12 46.77 12.23 5.68
N SER A 13 47.58 11.55 6.46
CA SER A 13 47.31 10.32 7.20
C SER A 13 46.28 10.56 8.29
N GLN A 14 45.05 10.07 8.13
CA GLN A 14 44.14 9.71 9.22
C GLN A 14 43.20 8.58 8.76
N PRO A 15 43.10 7.44 9.46
CA PRO A 15 42.20 6.36 9.08
C PRO A 15 40.76 6.75 9.45
N CYS A 16 39.98 7.19 8.47
CA CYS A 16 38.55 7.42 8.64
C CYS A 16 37.82 6.06 8.60
N GLN A 17 37.88 5.31 9.70
CA GLN A 17 36.94 4.23 9.95
C GLN A 17 35.55 4.83 10.22
N LYS A 18 34.81 5.15 9.16
CA LYS A 18 33.35 5.32 9.23
C LYS A 18 32.72 4.01 8.81
N THR A 19 32.58 3.11 9.76
CA THR A 19 31.60 2.02 9.72
C THR A 19 30.20 2.64 9.66
N CYS A 20 29.74 2.94 8.44
CA CYS A 20 28.38 3.40 8.20
C CYS A 20 27.42 2.21 8.13
N THR A 21 27.35 1.42 9.20
CA THR A 21 26.23 0.51 9.45
C THR A 21 25.18 1.28 10.25
N SER A 22 24.54 2.28 9.63
CA SER A 22 23.26 2.76 10.15
C SER A 22 22.20 1.70 9.87
N LYS A 23 22.22 0.60 10.64
CA LYS A 23 21.01 -0.17 10.88
C LYS A 23 20.03 0.84 11.45
N LYS A 24 19.04 1.28 10.65
CA LYS A 24 17.90 2.01 11.18
C LYS A 24 17.29 1.10 12.23
N ALA A 25 17.53 1.42 13.50
CA ALA A 25 16.80 0.82 14.60
C ALA A 25 15.30 0.90 14.26
N PRO A 26 14.52 -0.15 14.49
CA PRO A 26 13.08 -0.06 14.31
C PRO A 26 12.61 1.15 15.11
N LYS A 27 11.96 2.12 14.45
CA LYS A 27 11.31 3.21 15.16
C LYS A 27 10.20 2.56 15.99
N GLU A 28 10.47 2.31 17.26
CA GLU A 28 9.45 1.95 18.23
C GLU A 28 8.49 3.15 18.33
N LEU A 29 7.43 3.09 17.52
CA LEU A 29 6.39 4.11 17.51
C LEU A 29 5.52 3.92 18.76
N TYR A 30 5.28 5.02 19.47
CA TYR A 30 4.30 5.11 20.57
C TYR A 30 4.67 4.32 21.84
N ILE A 31 5.92 4.44 22.30
CA ILE A 31 6.38 3.92 23.60
C ILE A 31 5.71 4.71 24.73
N VAL A 32 5.15 4.01 25.72
CA VAL A 32 4.62 4.59 26.94
C VAL A 32 5.64 4.40 28.07
N ASP A 33 5.88 5.45 28.84
CA ASP A 33 6.78 5.40 29.99
C ASP A 33 6.27 4.40 31.06
N LYS A 34 7.18 3.72 31.75
CA LYS A 34 6.83 2.71 32.77
C LYS A 34 5.98 3.27 33.90
N GLU A 35 6.21 4.51 34.32
CA GLU A 35 5.41 5.16 35.35
C GLU A 35 4.01 5.49 34.84
N ILE A 36 3.88 5.95 33.59
CA ILE A 36 2.58 6.16 32.96
C ILE A 36 1.83 4.83 32.84
N GLU A 37 2.52 3.72 32.60
CA GLU A 37 1.88 2.40 32.58
C GLU A 37 1.36 1.96 33.95
N LYS A 38 2.09 2.24 35.03
CA LYS A 38 1.59 1.98 36.39
C LYS A 38 0.35 2.82 36.67
N LEU A 39 0.38 4.11 36.34
CA LEU A 39 -0.76 5.01 36.49
C LEU A 39 -1.97 4.54 35.68
N ALA A 40 -1.75 4.10 34.44
CA ALA A 40 -2.80 3.57 33.60
C ALA A 40 -3.45 2.31 34.20
N LYS A 41 -2.67 1.40 34.78
CA LYS A 41 -3.22 0.21 35.47
C LYS A 41 -4.11 0.59 36.65
N ILE A 42 -3.65 1.53 37.49
CA ILE A 42 -4.43 2.02 38.63
C ILE A 42 -5.72 2.70 38.14
N GLY A 43 -5.60 3.56 37.13
CA GLY A 43 -6.72 4.27 36.54
C GLY A 43 -7.77 3.34 35.94
N VAL A 44 -7.35 2.32 35.19
CA VAL A 44 -8.24 1.28 34.67
C VAL A 44 -8.92 0.51 35.81
N GLY A 45 -8.19 0.15 36.87
CA GLY A 45 -8.77 -0.51 38.05
C GLY A 45 -9.91 0.31 38.67
N LYS A 46 -9.71 1.62 38.85
CA LYS A 46 -10.76 2.52 39.35
C LYS A 46 -11.98 2.58 38.43
N VAL A 47 -11.78 2.52 37.11
CA VAL A 47 -12.90 2.51 36.16
C VAL A 47 -13.67 1.18 36.21
N VAL A 48 -12.96 0.05 36.36
CA VAL A 48 -13.57 -1.27 36.56
C VAL A 48 -14.44 -1.27 37.82
N GLU A 49 -13.91 -0.75 38.93
CA GLU A 49 -14.65 -0.61 40.18
C GLU A 49 -15.87 0.31 40.03
N LYS A 50 -15.71 1.47 39.39
CA LYS A 50 -16.80 2.42 39.12
C LYS A 50 -18.00 1.74 38.44
N TYR A 51 -17.75 0.89 37.46
CA TYR A 51 -18.80 0.25 36.66
C TYR A 51 -19.16 -1.17 37.13
N GLY A 52 -18.55 -1.68 38.21
CA GLY A 52 -18.76 -3.05 38.67
C GLY A 52 -18.47 -4.10 37.59
N LEU A 53 -17.43 -3.89 36.77
CA LEU A 53 -17.15 -4.76 35.63
C LEU A 53 -16.54 -6.09 36.08
N VAL A 54 -17.01 -7.17 35.48
CA VAL A 54 -16.56 -8.54 35.76
C VAL A 54 -15.67 -9.02 34.63
N PHE A 55 -14.59 -9.73 34.95
CA PHE A 55 -13.72 -10.35 33.96
C PHE A 55 -14.16 -11.79 33.64
N PRO A 56 -13.98 -12.26 32.40
CA PRO A 56 -14.30 -13.64 32.03
C PRO A 56 -13.44 -14.64 32.82
N THR A 57 -14.03 -15.77 33.22
CA THR A 57 -13.34 -16.86 33.97
C THR A 57 -12.33 -17.64 33.13
N ARG A 58 -12.31 -17.47 31.81
CA ARG A 58 -11.27 -17.99 30.91
C ARG A 58 -10.73 -16.84 30.06
N SER A 59 -9.40 -16.76 29.98
CA SER A 59 -8.69 -15.82 29.11
C SER A 59 -9.00 -16.13 27.65
N THR A 60 -9.94 -15.39 27.06
CA THR A 60 -10.04 -15.28 25.61
C THR A 60 -9.20 -14.08 25.22
N LYS A 61 -7.90 -14.30 24.98
CA LYS A 61 -7.04 -13.26 24.41
C LYS A 61 -7.70 -12.71 23.15
N TYR A 62 -7.77 -11.38 23.07
CA TYR A 62 -8.13 -10.69 21.85
C TYR A 62 -7.19 -11.12 20.72
N VAL A 63 -7.73 -11.86 19.75
CA VAL A 63 -7.11 -12.05 18.43
C VAL A 63 -8.05 -11.39 17.46
N PRO A 64 -7.70 -10.21 16.92
CA PRO A 64 -8.57 -9.59 15.95
C PRO A 64 -8.74 -10.56 14.79
N LYS A 65 -9.99 -10.82 14.39
CA LYS A 65 -10.33 -11.45 13.10
C LYS A 65 -9.80 -10.51 12.01
N THR A 66 -8.51 -10.61 11.74
CA THR A 66 -7.82 -9.76 10.81
C THR A 66 -7.94 -10.37 9.43
N SER A 67 -8.06 -9.48 8.44
CA SER A 67 -7.89 -9.84 7.03
C SER A 67 -6.60 -10.65 6.83
N SER A 68 -6.61 -11.58 5.87
CA SER A 68 -5.54 -12.54 5.58
C SER A 68 -4.14 -11.93 5.36
N ALA A 69 -4.03 -10.63 5.03
CA ALA A 69 -2.75 -10.02 4.70
C ALA A 69 -2.06 -9.29 5.87
N GLN A 70 -0.79 -9.63 6.10
CA GLN A 70 0.05 -9.15 7.20
C GLN A 70 0.18 -7.62 7.25
N SER A 71 0.32 -6.94 6.11
CA SER A 71 0.42 -5.47 6.09
C SER A 71 -0.83 -4.77 6.64
N THR A 72 -2.02 -5.38 6.51
CA THR A 72 -3.24 -4.86 7.16
C THR A 72 -3.21 -5.09 8.67
N LYS A 73 -2.66 -6.23 9.12
CA LYS A 73 -2.47 -6.53 10.55
C LYS A 73 -1.54 -5.52 11.21
N ASP A 74 -0.38 -5.26 10.60
CA ASP A 74 0.61 -4.29 11.11
C ASP A 74 0.00 -2.88 11.23
N MET A 75 -0.90 -2.51 10.31
CA MET A 75 -1.60 -1.22 10.34
C MET A 75 -2.67 -1.16 11.44
N ASP A 76 -3.47 -2.21 11.61
CA ASP A 76 -4.47 -2.32 12.66
C ASP A 76 -3.79 -2.29 14.05
N GLU A 77 -2.68 -3.00 14.21
CA GLU A 77 -1.84 -2.95 15.40
C GLU A 77 -1.26 -1.56 15.66
N GLY A 78 -0.80 -0.86 14.62
CA GLY A 78 -0.30 0.51 14.72
C GLY A 78 -1.36 1.49 15.22
N ALA A 79 -2.61 1.33 14.77
CA ALA A 79 -3.75 2.12 15.25
C ALA A 79 -4.10 1.83 16.72
N ILE A 80 -4.08 0.55 17.12
CA ILE A 80 -4.30 0.13 18.51
C ILE A 80 -3.21 0.68 19.42
N LYS A 81 -1.93 0.58 19.02
CA LYS A 81 -0.79 1.15 19.76
C LYS A 81 -0.93 2.66 19.92
N LEU A 82 -1.34 3.38 18.86
CA LEU A 82 -1.62 4.81 18.93
C LEU A 82 -2.73 5.14 19.94
N MET A 83 -3.85 4.41 19.92
CA MET A 83 -4.95 4.62 20.88
C MET A 83 -4.50 4.34 22.31
N LYS A 84 -3.83 3.20 22.55
CA LYS A 84 -3.26 2.85 23.86
C LYS A 84 -2.32 3.96 24.35
N TYR A 85 -1.38 4.40 23.52
CA TYR A 85 -0.47 5.48 23.84
C TYR A 85 -1.21 6.76 24.21
N PHE A 86 -2.14 7.21 23.36
CA PHE A 86 -2.83 8.48 23.57
C PHE A 86 -3.67 8.46 24.86
N PHE A 87 -4.46 7.42 25.06
CA PHE A 87 -5.34 7.32 26.23
C PHE A 87 -4.58 7.16 27.54
N LYS A 88 -3.46 6.42 27.55
CA LYS A 88 -2.60 6.29 28.73
C LYS A 88 -1.95 7.61 29.12
N ASN A 89 -1.40 8.33 28.14
CA ASN A 89 -0.73 9.60 28.38
C ASN A 89 -1.71 10.72 28.79
N THR A 90 -2.98 10.66 28.36
CA THR A 90 -3.99 11.70 28.66
C THR A 90 -4.93 11.35 29.80
N GLY A 91 -4.72 10.22 30.49
CA GLY A 91 -5.57 9.81 31.61
C GLY A 91 -6.97 9.31 31.24
N ARG A 92 -7.22 9.03 29.96
CA ARG A 92 -8.55 8.66 29.43
C ARG A 92 -8.80 7.15 29.53
N TYR A 93 -8.72 6.64 30.75
CA TYR A 93 -8.57 5.20 31.02
C TYR A 93 -9.78 4.35 30.65
N GLU A 94 -10.99 4.92 30.64
CA GLU A 94 -12.19 4.17 30.26
C GLU A 94 -12.13 3.67 28.80
N ASN A 95 -11.48 4.42 27.91
CA ASN A 95 -11.29 3.99 26.52
C ASN A 95 -10.31 2.81 26.38
N LEU A 96 -9.52 2.52 27.42
CA LEU A 96 -8.57 1.41 27.39
C LEU A 96 -9.24 0.05 27.60
N LEU A 97 -10.46 0.00 28.16
CA LEU A 97 -11.12 -1.26 28.54
C LEU A 97 -11.30 -2.20 27.34
N MET A 98 -11.76 -1.68 26.20
CA MET A 98 -11.91 -2.45 24.95
C MET A 98 -10.58 -2.76 24.25
N LEU A 99 -9.47 -2.16 24.71
CA LEU A 99 -8.12 -2.37 24.15
C LEU A 99 -7.27 -3.28 25.03
N MET A 100 -7.77 -3.75 26.17
CA MET A 100 -7.06 -4.67 27.05
C MET A 100 -6.84 -6.00 26.33
N ASP A 101 -5.75 -6.68 26.69
CA ASP A 101 -5.46 -8.01 26.15
C ASP A 101 -6.51 -9.02 26.66
N GLU A 102 -7.04 -8.76 27.86
CA GLU A 102 -8.18 -9.44 28.50
C GLU A 102 -9.20 -8.38 28.93
N PRO A 103 -10.15 -7.99 28.05
CA PRO A 103 -11.17 -7.00 28.36
C PRO A 103 -12.21 -7.56 29.35
N PRO A 104 -12.82 -6.71 30.21
CA PRO A 104 -13.93 -7.14 31.03
C PRO A 104 -15.17 -7.47 30.17
N LEU A 105 -16.13 -8.17 30.75
CA LEU A 105 -17.42 -8.47 30.12
C LEU A 105 -18.22 -7.17 29.91
N ASN A 106 -18.72 -7.00 28.69
CA ASN A 106 -19.53 -5.84 28.26
C ASN A 106 -18.86 -4.49 28.64
N PRO A 107 -17.64 -4.21 28.17
CA PRO A 107 -16.96 -2.95 28.47
C PRO A 107 -17.76 -1.77 27.87
N PRO A 108 -17.77 -0.59 28.51
CA PRO A 108 -18.37 0.59 27.91
C PRO A 108 -17.66 0.95 26.60
N SER A 109 -18.42 1.43 25.62
CA SER A 109 -17.86 1.87 24.35
C SER A 109 -16.91 3.06 24.53
N MET A 110 -15.95 3.20 23.62
CA MET A 110 -15.03 4.34 23.65
C MET A 110 -15.78 5.67 23.46
N CYS A 111 -15.21 6.73 24.01
CA CYS A 111 -15.68 8.10 23.91
C CYS A 111 -15.40 8.67 22.50
N ASP A 112 -16.44 9.09 21.80
CA ASP A 112 -16.32 9.64 20.44
C ASP A 112 -15.52 10.95 20.38
N SER A 113 -15.63 11.80 21.41
CA SER A 113 -14.81 13.02 21.49
C SER A 113 -13.34 12.72 21.77
N ASP A 114 -13.02 11.68 22.53
CA ASP A 114 -11.63 11.31 22.83
C ASP A 114 -10.94 10.72 21.61
N LEU A 115 -11.66 9.91 20.83
CA LEU A 115 -11.18 9.41 19.55
C LEU A 115 -10.97 10.54 18.54
N ALA A 116 -11.84 11.54 18.54
CA ALA A 116 -11.70 12.70 17.68
C ALA A 116 -10.47 13.57 18.02
N LEU A 117 -10.08 13.66 19.30
CA LEU A 117 -8.81 14.27 19.69
C LEU A 117 -7.60 13.58 19.04
N ILE A 118 -7.65 12.26 18.82
CA ILE A 118 -6.58 11.54 18.12
C ILE A 118 -6.48 11.99 16.65
N LEU A 119 -7.61 12.32 16.01
CA LEU A 119 -7.60 12.88 14.65
C LEU A 119 -6.83 14.21 14.63
N LYS A 120 -7.15 15.12 15.56
CA LYS A 120 -6.46 16.41 15.72
C LYS A 120 -4.98 16.24 16.05
N PHE A 121 -4.67 15.32 16.94
CA PHE A 121 -3.30 14.99 17.38
C PHE A 121 -2.42 14.47 16.22
N LYS A 122 -3.00 13.70 15.29
CA LYS A 122 -2.28 13.13 14.14
C LYS A 122 -2.39 13.92 12.85
N ASP A 123 -3.24 14.94 12.78
CA ASP A 123 -3.31 15.81 11.63
C ASP A 123 -1.98 16.54 11.40
N GLU A 124 -1.41 16.38 10.20
CA GLU A 124 -0.16 17.05 9.82
C GLU A 124 -0.26 18.58 9.94
N THR A 125 -1.43 19.18 9.69
CA THR A 125 -1.59 20.63 9.76
C THR A 125 -1.49 21.20 11.19
N ASN A 126 -1.64 20.33 12.19
CA ASN A 126 -1.52 20.68 13.60
C ASN A 126 -0.16 20.32 14.18
N LYS A 127 0.75 19.71 13.41
CA LYS A 127 2.05 19.28 13.92
C LYS A 127 2.77 20.40 14.67
N GLY A 128 3.18 20.11 15.90
CA GLY A 128 3.89 21.05 16.79
C GLY A 128 2.98 22.04 17.53
N LYS A 129 1.68 22.08 17.26
CA LYS A 129 0.71 22.92 17.99
C LYS A 129 0.22 22.20 19.25
N VAL A 130 -0.16 22.99 20.26
CA VAL A 130 -0.87 22.47 21.44
C VAL A 130 -2.23 21.90 21.03
N LEU A 131 -2.53 20.69 21.49
CA LEU A 131 -3.81 20.04 21.26
C LEU A 131 -4.89 20.72 22.09
N LYS A 132 -5.98 21.10 21.42
CA LYS A 132 -7.17 21.67 22.04
C LYS A 132 -8.37 20.76 21.84
N ASP A 133 -9.27 20.75 22.82
CA ASP A 133 -10.51 20.00 22.75
C ASP A 133 -11.61 20.72 21.94
N PHE A 134 -12.84 20.27 22.06
CA PHE A 134 -13.99 20.86 21.35
C PHE A 134 -14.43 22.21 21.90
N TYR A 135 -14.09 22.51 23.14
CA TYR A 135 -14.40 23.76 23.82
C TYR A 135 -13.26 24.78 23.68
N GLY A 136 -12.12 24.36 23.12
CA GLY A 136 -10.93 25.19 22.95
C GLY A 136 -9.95 25.08 24.12
N GLU A 137 -10.24 24.21 25.08
CA GLU A 137 -9.41 23.98 26.27
C GLU A 137 -8.18 23.16 25.92
N ILE A 138 -7.09 23.44 26.63
CA ILE A 138 -5.81 22.73 26.43
C ILE A 138 -5.95 21.30 26.95
N VAL A 139 -5.66 20.33 26.09
CA VAL A 139 -5.54 18.94 26.51
C VAL A 139 -4.18 18.75 27.18
N VAL A 140 -4.18 18.30 28.43
CA VAL A 140 -2.97 17.99 29.20
C VAL A 140 -2.73 16.49 29.30
N ASP A 141 -1.47 16.12 29.51
CA ASP A 141 -1.07 14.76 29.87
C ASP A 141 -1.29 14.49 31.37
N VAL A 142 -1.05 13.25 31.82
CA VAL A 142 -1.17 12.84 33.23
C VAL A 142 -0.23 13.61 34.17
N GLY A 143 0.82 14.24 33.65
CA GLY A 143 1.74 15.11 34.38
C GLY A 143 1.36 16.59 34.30
N ASN A 144 0.13 16.90 33.85
CA ASN A 144 -0.41 18.25 33.68
C ASN A 144 0.36 19.12 32.66
N ARG A 145 1.04 18.50 31.69
CA ARG A 145 1.75 19.20 30.62
C ARG A 145 0.89 19.28 29.37
N PRO A 146 0.90 20.40 28.62
CA PRO A 146 0.16 20.50 27.36
C PRO A 146 0.58 19.42 26.36
N VAL A 147 -0.39 18.73 25.78
CA VAL A 147 -0.15 17.72 24.74
C VAL A 147 0.17 18.43 23.43
N ILE A 148 1.31 18.09 22.83
CA ILE A 148 1.72 18.63 21.53
C ILE A 148 1.30 17.67 20.42
N CYS A 149 0.59 18.19 19.41
CA CYS A 149 0.16 17.44 18.24
C CYS A 149 1.37 16.90 17.46
N GLN A 150 1.39 15.58 17.22
CA GLN A 150 2.49 14.92 16.53
C GLN A 150 2.41 15.03 15.01
N GLY A 151 1.20 15.21 14.46
CA GLY A 151 0.98 15.11 13.02
C GLY A 151 1.28 13.72 12.46
N GLY A 152 1.60 13.67 11.17
CA GLY A 152 1.96 12.45 10.43
C GLY A 152 0.86 11.92 9.53
N TRP A 153 -0.39 12.38 9.66
CA TRP A 153 -1.46 12.02 8.73
C TRP A 153 -1.68 13.11 7.70
N LYS A 154 -1.12 12.85 6.51
CA LYS A 154 -1.22 13.74 5.34
C LYS A 154 -2.38 13.39 4.41
N ALA A 155 -2.86 12.14 4.46
CA ALA A 155 -3.80 11.60 3.51
C ALA A 155 -5.07 11.07 4.18
N GLN A 156 -6.20 11.26 3.51
CA GLN A 156 -7.53 10.79 3.94
C GLN A 156 -7.57 9.28 4.19
N THR A 157 -6.72 8.52 3.51
CA THR A 157 -6.61 7.06 3.67
C THR A 157 -6.24 6.68 5.10
N ASN A 158 -5.42 7.44 5.81
CA ASN A 158 -5.07 7.16 7.20
C ASN A 158 -6.28 7.32 8.12
N VAL A 159 -7.07 8.39 7.93
CA VAL A 159 -8.30 8.66 8.69
C VAL A 159 -9.35 7.56 8.44
N LYS A 160 -9.55 7.17 7.18
CA LYS A 160 -10.47 6.09 6.81
C LYS A 160 -10.06 4.74 7.40
N ARG A 161 -8.75 4.44 7.40
CA ARG A 161 -8.21 3.22 8.02
C ARG A 161 -8.42 3.22 9.53
N PHE A 162 -8.09 4.32 10.19
CA PHE A 162 -8.30 4.45 11.63
C PHE A 162 -9.78 4.28 12.03
N ASN A 163 -10.71 4.87 11.25
CA ASN A 163 -12.14 4.64 11.41
C ASN A 163 -12.53 3.16 11.28
N SER A 164 -11.94 2.44 10.32
CA SER A 164 -12.20 1.02 10.11
C SER A 164 -11.76 0.20 11.33
N VAL A 165 -10.59 0.50 11.91
CA VAL A 165 -10.11 -0.18 13.13
C VAL A 165 -11.07 0.05 14.30
N ILE A 166 -11.51 1.29 14.52
CA ILE A 166 -12.50 1.62 15.57
C ILE A 166 -13.77 0.78 15.39
N THR A 167 -14.28 0.69 14.15
CA THR A 167 -15.48 -0.09 13.84
C THR A 167 -15.28 -1.58 14.11
N LYS A 168 -14.15 -2.16 13.67
CA LYS A 168 -13.83 -3.57 13.90
C LYS A 168 -13.71 -3.90 15.38
N ILE A 169 -13.13 -3.02 16.19
CA ILE A 169 -13.04 -3.22 17.64
C ILE A 169 -14.45 -3.29 18.24
N HIS A 170 -15.32 -2.33 17.94
CA HIS A 170 -16.66 -2.28 18.54
C HIS A 170 -17.56 -3.42 18.06
N GLN A 171 -17.46 -3.83 16.79
CA GLN A 171 -18.15 -5.01 16.26
C GLN A 171 -17.84 -6.31 17.01
N GLN A 172 -16.67 -6.43 17.63
CA GLN A 172 -16.32 -7.64 18.38
C GLN A 172 -16.98 -7.73 19.75
N PHE A 173 -17.49 -6.62 20.27
CA PHE A 173 -18.21 -6.56 21.54
C PHE A 173 -19.72 -6.38 21.30
N ASP A 174 -20.20 -6.63 20.08
CA ASP A 174 -21.59 -6.38 19.66
C ASP A 174 -22.04 -4.92 19.89
N GLU A 175 -21.09 -3.98 19.80
CA GLU A 175 -21.31 -2.53 19.96
C GLU A 175 -21.28 -1.81 18.59
N ASP A 176 -21.81 -2.43 17.52
CA ASP A 176 -21.81 -1.87 16.17
C ASP A 176 -22.99 -0.91 15.90
N GLY A 177 -23.97 -0.88 16.81
CA GLY A 177 -25.17 -0.07 16.75
C GLY A 177 -24.97 1.43 16.98
N ARG A 178 -26.10 2.15 17.13
CA ARG A 178 -26.11 3.60 17.34
C ARG A 178 -25.30 3.98 18.58
N TYR A 179 -24.39 4.94 18.41
CA TYR A 179 -23.63 5.48 19.52
C TYR A 179 -24.51 6.28 20.49
N THR A 180 -24.39 6.00 21.77
CA THR A 180 -25.03 6.72 22.87
C THR A 180 -24.00 7.06 23.94
N ARG A 181 -24.09 8.30 24.45
CA ARG A 181 -23.24 8.79 25.54
C ARG A 181 -23.81 8.39 26.89
N GLU A 182 -22.93 8.32 27.89
CA GLU A 182 -23.35 8.11 29.28
C GLU A 182 -24.16 9.31 29.79
N CYS A 183 -25.11 9.03 30.67
CA CYS A 183 -25.89 10.01 31.41
C CYS A 183 -25.63 9.79 32.89
N GLU A 184 -25.07 10.79 33.56
CA GLU A 184 -24.71 10.70 34.97
C GLU A 184 -25.93 10.44 35.88
N GLU A 185 -27.09 11.02 35.55
CA GLU A 185 -28.33 10.75 36.27
C GLU A 185 -28.78 9.29 36.08
N CYS A 186 -28.70 8.75 34.85
CA CYS A 186 -29.00 7.34 34.62
C CYS A 186 -28.03 6.44 35.39
N PHE A 187 -26.76 6.80 35.47
CA PHE A 187 -25.78 6.04 36.24
C PHE A 187 -26.14 5.99 37.73
N LYS A 188 -26.51 7.13 38.33
CA LYS A 188 -26.96 7.22 39.73
C LYS A 188 -28.24 6.39 39.97
N VAL A 189 -29.25 6.59 39.14
CA VAL A 189 -30.55 5.90 39.28
C VAL A 189 -30.41 4.38 39.11
N VAL A 190 -29.59 3.92 38.16
CA VAL A 190 -29.36 2.48 37.96
C VAL A 190 -28.66 1.86 39.18
N ASN A 191 -27.67 2.56 39.76
CA ASN A 191 -26.96 2.08 40.95
C ASN A 191 -27.84 2.08 42.21
N GLU A 192 -28.76 3.04 42.35
CA GLU A 192 -29.61 3.18 43.54
C GLU A 192 -30.92 2.35 43.45
N LYS A 193 -31.51 2.24 42.26
CA LYS A 193 -32.87 1.71 42.05
C LYS A 193 -32.96 0.50 41.12
N GLY A 194 -31.82 -0.13 40.78
CA GLY A 194 -31.80 -1.46 40.16
C GLY A 194 -32.36 -1.52 38.73
N GLY A 195 -32.00 -0.55 37.87
CA GLY A 195 -32.29 -0.61 36.43
C GLY A 195 -33.32 0.37 35.88
N MET A 196 -33.81 1.31 36.69
CA MET A 196 -34.64 2.42 36.20
C MET A 196 -33.80 3.45 35.41
N SER A 197 -34.45 4.14 34.47
CA SER A 197 -33.83 5.27 33.75
C SER A 197 -34.19 6.62 34.36
N CYS A 198 -33.40 7.66 34.06
CA CYS A 198 -33.76 9.02 34.46
C CYS A 198 -34.92 9.56 33.62
N ASN A 199 -35.52 10.66 34.06
CA ASN A 199 -36.68 11.28 33.40
C ASN A 199 -36.40 11.68 31.93
N ALA A 200 -35.16 11.99 31.58
CA ALA A 200 -34.77 12.32 30.21
C ALA A 200 -34.60 11.09 29.30
N HIS A 201 -34.57 9.89 29.87
CA HIS A 201 -34.21 8.64 29.19
C HIS A 201 -35.19 7.51 29.54
N VAL A 202 -36.48 7.82 29.73
CA VAL A 202 -37.53 6.84 30.10
C VAL A 202 -37.53 5.65 29.13
N GLY A 203 -37.39 4.43 29.67
CA GLY A 203 -37.34 3.19 28.88
C GLY A 203 -36.01 2.88 28.18
N ASP A 204 -35.03 3.78 28.20
CA ASP A 204 -33.69 3.59 27.61
C ASP A 204 -32.60 4.10 28.56
N PRO A 205 -32.33 3.43 29.70
CA PRO A 205 -31.32 3.88 30.66
C PRO A 205 -29.93 3.93 30.02
N ARG A 206 -29.22 5.04 30.22
CA ARG A 206 -27.85 5.27 29.68
C ARG A 206 -26.79 5.40 30.78
N PRO A 207 -26.59 4.38 31.65
CA PRO A 207 -25.61 4.46 32.72
C PRO A 207 -24.16 4.44 32.20
N ARG A 208 -23.95 4.01 30.95
CA ARG A 208 -22.65 3.91 30.30
C ARG A 208 -22.77 4.12 28.80
N ARG A 209 -21.64 4.36 28.15
CA ARG A 209 -21.55 4.50 26.68
C ARG A 209 -21.81 3.16 26.00
N LYS A 210 -22.56 3.20 24.89
CA LYS A 210 -22.86 2.05 24.03
C LYS A 210 -22.78 2.43 22.55
N GLY A 211 -22.63 1.44 21.69
CA GLY A 211 -22.59 1.52 20.24
C GLY A 211 -21.24 1.97 19.68
N ASN A 212 -21.21 2.20 18.38
CA ASN A 212 -19.97 2.47 17.67
C ASN A 212 -19.65 3.98 17.65
N PRO A 213 -18.57 4.46 18.30
CA PRO A 213 -18.24 5.87 18.38
C PRO A 213 -17.93 6.49 17.01
N SER A 214 -17.64 5.69 15.98
CA SER A 214 -17.52 6.19 14.62
C SER A 214 -18.83 6.75 14.04
N LEU A 215 -19.97 6.43 14.69
CA LEU A 215 -21.29 6.97 14.41
C LEU A 215 -21.63 8.19 15.28
N GLY A 216 -20.82 8.49 16.30
CA GLY A 216 -20.96 9.62 17.21
C GLY A 216 -20.76 10.97 16.52
N ARG A 217 -21.39 12.01 17.07
CA ARG A 217 -21.41 13.36 16.48
C ARG A 217 -20.02 13.97 16.42
N PHE A 218 -19.29 13.95 17.54
CA PHE A 218 -17.98 14.60 17.65
C PHE A 218 -16.96 13.97 16.71
N TRP A 219 -16.98 12.64 16.62
CA TRP A 219 -16.17 11.92 15.66
C TRP A 219 -16.51 12.28 14.21
N LYS A 220 -17.79 12.27 13.84
CA LYS A 220 -18.23 12.60 12.47
C LYS A 220 -17.83 14.00 12.07
N ASP A 221 -18.03 14.97 12.95
CA ASP A 221 -17.75 16.38 12.69
C ASP A 221 -16.24 16.61 12.46
N ASP A 222 -15.38 16.11 13.36
CA ASP A 222 -13.92 16.25 13.24
C ASP A 222 -13.36 15.44 12.06
N LYS A 223 -13.88 14.22 11.83
CA LYS A 223 -13.51 13.41 10.66
C LYS A 223 -13.87 14.15 9.38
N HIS A 224 -15.08 14.69 9.27
CA HIS A 224 -15.52 15.42 8.09
C HIS A 224 -14.68 16.68 7.88
N HIS A 225 -14.42 17.45 8.94
CA HIS A 225 -13.54 18.61 8.90
C HIS A 225 -12.14 18.24 8.40
N LEU A 226 -11.52 17.21 8.97
CA LEU A 226 -10.19 16.76 8.59
C LEU A 226 -10.14 16.26 7.14
N LEU A 227 -11.16 15.50 6.71
CA LEU A 227 -11.26 15.06 5.31
C LEU A 227 -11.39 16.25 4.35
N LYS A 228 -12.15 17.30 4.73
CA LYS A 228 -12.28 18.53 3.95
C LYS A 228 -10.96 19.29 3.88
N VAL A 229 -10.26 19.48 5.00
CA VAL A 229 -8.92 20.12 5.02
C VAL A 229 -7.92 19.37 4.15
N GLN A 230 -7.89 18.03 4.25
CA GLN A 230 -7.02 17.18 3.43
C GLN A 230 -7.45 17.10 1.95
N SER A 231 -8.70 17.47 1.63
CA SER A 231 -9.16 17.56 0.23
C SER A 231 -8.62 18.80 -0.49
N VAL A 232 -8.36 19.89 0.25
CA VAL A 232 -7.77 21.13 -0.28
C VAL A 232 -6.29 20.93 -0.62
N ASN A 233 -5.59 20.10 0.16
CA ASN A 233 -4.19 19.71 -0.07
C ASN A 233 -4.09 18.21 -0.33
N PRO A 234 -4.62 17.70 -1.47
CA PRO A 234 -4.65 16.27 -1.72
C PRO A 234 -3.23 15.72 -1.81
N VAL A 235 -2.97 14.64 -1.07
CA VAL A 235 -1.79 13.79 -1.32
C VAL A 235 -2.03 13.10 -2.66
N ASN A 236 -1.53 13.73 -3.71
CA ASN A 236 -1.70 13.27 -5.05
C ASN A 236 -0.93 11.95 -5.26
N GLY A 237 -1.60 10.90 -5.75
CA GLY A 237 -1.00 9.59 -5.97
C GLY A 237 0.08 9.58 -7.08
N ALA A 238 0.73 8.42 -7.26
CA ALA A 238 1.74 8.19 -8.30
C ALA A 238 1.23 8.60 -9.70
N ILE A 239 2.11 9.19 -10.51
CA ILE A 239 1.80 9.66 -11.87
C ILE A 239 2.15 8.52 -12.85
N PRO A 240 1.29 8.19 -13.84
CA PRO A 240 1.66 7.24 -14.89
C PRO A 240 2.80 7.79 -15.75
N LEU A 241 3.60 6.91 -16.33
CA LEU A 241 4.59 7.26 -17.34
C LEU A 241 3.93 7.20 -18.71
N THR A 242 4.09 8.23 -19.53
CA THR A 242 3.66 8.14 -20.93
C THR A 242 4.58 7.16 -21.68
N PRO A 243 4.15 6.58 -22.82
CA PRO A 243 4.96 5.64 -23.60
C PRO A 243 6.32 6.23 -23.99
N MET A 244 6.35 7.53 -24.31
CA MET A 244 7.58 8.26 -24.60
C MET A 244 8.56 8.27 -23.41
N TYR A 245 8.07 8.47 -22.19
CA TYR A 245 8.93 8.39 -21.00
C TYR A 245 9.39 6.97 -20.70
N VAL A 246 8.57 5.96 -20.99
CA VAL A 246 8.99 4.54 -20.89
C VAL A 246 10.12 4.24 -21.88
N LEU A 247 10.02 4.71 -23.13
CA LEU A 247 11.08 4.57 -24.14
C LEU A 247 12.38 5.30 -23.75
N ARG A 248 12.29 6.52 -23.22
CA ARG A 248 13.48 7.25 -22.72
C ARG A 248 14.12 6.56 -21.51
N ILE A 249 13.29 6.00 -20.63
CA ILE A 249 13.77 5.19 -19.50
C ILE A 249 14.49 3.95 -20.03
N ARG A 250 13.92 3.26 -21.03
CA ARG A 250 14.55 2.13 -21.71
C ARG A 250 15.92 2.50 -22.23
N GLU A 251 16.01 3.56 -23.05
CA GLU A 251 17.29 4.04 -23.59
C GLU A 251 18.31 4.26 -22.48
N ARG A 252 17.92 4.95 -21.40
CA ARG A 252 18.80 5.20 -20.26
C ARG A 252 19.26 3.92 -19.56
N LEU A 253 18.37 2.96 -19.37
CA LEU A 253 18.65 1.70 -18.68
C LEU A 253 19.51 0.76 -19.52
N LEU A 254 19.33 0.73 -20.84
CA LEU A 254 20.14 -0.13 -21.70
C LEU A 254 21.60 0.33 -21.81
N PHE A 255 21.91 1.57 -21.41
CA PHE A 255 23.30 1.99 -21.16
C PHE A 255 23.91 1.42 -19.86
N ASP A 256 23.09 0.96 -18.91
CA ASP A 256 23.53 0.46 -17.59
C ASP A 256 23.74 -1.08 -17.59
N ASN A 257 24.03 -1.70 -18.75
CA ASN A 257 24.29 -3.14 -18.93
C ASN A 257 23.16 -4.06 -18.38
N LEU A 258 23.48 -5.28 -17.96
CA LEU A 258 22.52 -6.31 -17.52
C LEU A 258 21.62 -5.89 -16.35
N PRO A 259 22.11 -5.18 -15.30
CA PRO A 259 21.23 -4.66 -14.25
C PRO A 259 20.19 -3.66 -14.77
N GLY A 260 20.56 -2.89 -15.81
CA GLY A 260 19.65 -2.01 -16.52
C GLY A 260 18.59 -2.77 -17.33
N LEU A 261 19.01 -3.81 -18.06
CA LEU A 261 18.13 -4.70 -18.80
C LEU A 261 17.10 -5.38 -17.88
N GLN A 262 17.55 -5.99 -16.77
CA GLN A 262 16.66 -6.57 -15.76
C GLN A 262 15.58 -5.57 -15.34
N PHE A 263 16.01 -4.35 -14.99
CA PHE A 263 15.09 -3.34 -14.47
C PHE A 263 14.06 -2.91 -15.51
N TYR A 264 14.47 -2.84 -16.78
CA TYR A 264 13.54 -2.54 -17.87
C TYR A 264 12.53 -3.69 -18.09
N VAL A 265 12.99 -4.94 -18.06
CA VAL A 265 12.12 -6.13 -18.16
C VAL A 265 11.10 -6.15 -17.02
N LEU A 266 11.55 -5.95 -15.78
CA LEU A 266 10.67 -5.84 -14.62
C LEU A 266 9.61 -4.75 -14.80
N MET A 267 10.02 -3.57 -15.29
CA MET A 267 9.10 -2.46 -15.55
C MET A 267 8.07 -2.81 -16.63
N ILE A 268 8.49 -3.33 -17.79
CA ILE A 268 7.59 -3.57 -18.91
C ILE A 268 6.62 -4.74 -18.64
N LEU A 269 7.07 -5.79 -17.95
CA LEU A 269 6.18 -6.86 -17.47
C LEU A 269 5.15 -6.30 -16.48
N SER A 270 5.59 -5.48 -15.51
CA SER A 270 4.68 -4.86 -14.54
C SER A 270 3.63 -3.96 -15.21
N ILE A 271 3.99 -3.28 -16.30
CA ILE A 271 3.08 -2.45 -17.09
C ILE A 271 2.09 -3.32 -17.86
N LYS A 272 2.59 -4.27 -18.66
CA LYS A 272 1.79 -5.07 -19.61
C LYS A 272 0.89 -6.10 -18.91
N LEU A 273 1.27 -6.57 -17.72
CA LEU A 273 0.47 -7.47 -16.87
C LEU A 273 -0.22 -6.78 -15.69
N PHE A 274 -0.14 -5.45 -15.59
CA PHE A 274 -0.74 -4.66 -14.49
C PHE A 274 -0.32 -5.10 -13.08
N LEU A 275 0.90 -5.64 -12.95
CA LEU A 275 1.39 -6.20 -11.70
C LEU A 275 1.53 -5.12 -10.64
N ARG A 276 1.22 -5.48 -9.40
CA ARG A 276 1.77 -4.78 -8.23
C ARG A 276 3.24 -5.15 -8.07
N SER A 277 4.00 -4.32 -7.37
CA SER A 277 5.42 -4.59 -7.12
C SER A 277 5.64 -5.98 -6.52
N GLU A 278 4.83 -6.34 -5.54
CA GLU A 278 4.88 -7.60 -4.80
C GLU A 278 4.44 -8.80 -5.63
N GLU A 279 3.70 -8.58 -6.73
CA GLU A 279 3.36 -9.63 -7.69
C GLU A 279 4.52 -9.88 -8.67
N ALA A 280 5.33 -8.86 -8.95
CA ALA A 280 6.48 -8.97 -9.84
C ALA A 280 7.75 -9.43 -9.12
N ILE A 281 7.99 -8.94 -7.90
CA ILE A 281 9.13 -9.29 -7.05
C ILE A 281 8.65 -9.88 -5.73
N ARG A 282 9.40 -10.83 -5.17
CA ARG A 282 9.01 -11.52 -3.94
C ARG A 282 8.86 -10.52 -2.78
N SER A 283 7.77 -10.66 -2.03
CA SER A 283 7.55 -9.96 -0.76
C SER A 283 7.15 -10.95 0.33
N ASP A 284 8.08 -11.20 1.25
CA ASP A 284 7.80 -12.02 2.44
C ASP A 284 6.71 -11.40 3.33
N LYS A 285 6.49 -10.08 3.23
CA LYS A 285 5.47 -9.37 4.01
C LYS A 285 4.05 -9.59 3.50
N ASP A 286 3.84 -9.85 2.23
CA ASP A 286 2.48 -9.94 1.66
C ASP A 286 2.14 -11.36 1.16
N ASN A 287 2.94 -12.37 1.53
CA ASN A 287 2.79 -13.78 1.12
C ASN A 287 2.69 -13.96 -0.40
N THR A 288 3.44 -13.14 -1.13
CA THR A 288 3.53 -13.14 -2.59
C THR A 288 4.85 -13.78 -3.02
N GLN A 289 4.78 -14.69 -3.99
CA GLN A 289 5.95 -15.46 -4.44
C GLN A 289 6.88 -14.64 -5.37
N GLY A 290 6.40 -13.52 -5.91
CA GLY A 290 7.06 -12.86 -7.05
C GLY A 290 6.99 -13.73 -8.30
N LEU A 291 7.58 -13.25 -9.40
CA LEU A 291 7.75 -14.06 -10.60
C LEU A 291 9.00 -14.94 -10.48
N THR A 292 8.86 -16.21 -10.83
CA THR A 292 9.91 -17.23 -10.93
C THR A 292 9.87 -17.89 -12.31
N ILE A 293 10.88 -18.69 -12.66
CA ILE A 293 10.82 -19.52 -13.88
C ILE A 293 9.56 -20.42 -13.88
N ASP A 294 9.23 -21.06 -12.76
CA ASP A 294 8.00 -21.86 -12.58
C ASP A 294 6.69 -21.07 -12.77
N SER A 295 6.76 -19.73 -12.73
CA SER A 295 5.60 -18.91 -13.04
C SER A 295 5.26 -18.93 -14.52
N ILE A 296 6.17 -19.35 -15.40
CA ILE A 296 5.96 -19.41 -16.84
C ILE A 296 5.33 -20.76 -17.20
N ASP A 297 4.19 -20.73 -17.89
CA ASP A 297 3.50 -21.91 -18.38
C ASP A 297 3.66 -21.99 -19.91
N LEU A 298 4.69 -22.69 -20.36
CA LEU A 298 5.00 -22.82 -21.80
C LEU A 298 3.97 -23.67 -22.54
N GLU A 299 3.37 -24.66 -21.88
CA GLU A 299 2.34 -25.51 -22.49
C GLU A 299 1.08 -24.70 -22.81
N GLY A 300 0.71 -23.77 -21.93
CA GLY A 300 -0.38 -22.83 -22.16
C GLY A 300 0.02 -21.57 -22.95
N SER A 301 1.21 -21.51 -23.54
CA SER A 301 1.66 -20.34 -24.31
C SER A 301 1.28 -20.46 -25.79
N ILE A 302 1.13 -19.32 -26.47
CA ILE A 302 0.68 -19.22 -27.85
C ILE A 302 1.88 -19.12 -28.78
N PHE A 303 2.00 -20.09 -29.67
CA PHE A 303 2.96 -20.09 -30.77
C PHE A 303 2.24 -19.97 -32.11
N GLN A 304 2.74 -19.08 -32.97
CA GLN A 304 2.29 -18.94 -34.35
C GLN A 304 3.51 -19.03 -35.25
N ASP A 305 3.53 -20.02 -36.16
CA ASP A 305 4.63 -20.22 -37.11
C ASP A 305 6.02 -20.29 -36.43
N GLY A 306 6.05 -20.92 -35.26
CA GLY A 306 7.24 -21.05 -34.41
C GLY A 306 7.66 -19.78 -33.65
N VAL A 307 6.89 -18.71 -33.75
CA VAL A 307 7.10 -17.46 -33.00
C VAL A 307 6.19 -17.44 -31.77
N LEU A 308 6.76 -17.12 -30.61
CA LEU A 308 6.03 -16.94 -29.36
C LEU A 308 5.24 -15.61 -29.39
N GLU A 309 3.92 -15.70 -29.56
CA GLU A 309 2.99 -14.57 -29.65
C GLU A 309 2.32 -14.22 -28.32
N GLY A 310 2.22 -15.19 -27.41
CA GLY A 310 1.66 -15.00 -26.08
C GLY A 310 2.32 -15.93 -25.07
N LEU A 311 2.82 -15.39 -23.96
CA LEU A 311 3.42 -16.18 -22.88
C LEU A 311 2.47 -16.24 -21.69
N LEU A 312 2.05 -17.43 -21.28
CA LEU A 312 1.17 -17.61 -20.13
C LEU A 312 1.98 -17.55 -18.82
N VAL A 313 1.51 -16.74 -17.89
CA VAL A 313 2.21 -16.45 -16.62
C VAL A 313 1.27 -16.63 -15.43
N LYS A 314 1.64 -17.49 -14.50
CA LYS A 314 1.00 -17.69 -13.20
C LYS A 314 1.40 -16.57 -12.25
N VAL A 315 0.42 -15.89 -11.66
CA VAL A 315 0.64 -14.78 -10.72
C VAL A 315 -0.25 -14.96 -9.50
N LYS A 316 0.28 -14.71 -8.31
CA LYS A 316 -0.49 -14.69 -7.07
C LYS A 316 -0.46 -13.32 -6.42
N GLY A 317 -1.54 -12.58 -6.54
CA GLY A 317 -1.74 -11.31 -5.85
C GLY A 317 -2.17 -11.49 -4.40
N LYS A 318 -2.07 -10.39 -3.63
CA LYS A 318 -2.39 -10.32 -2.20
C LYS A 318 -3.80 -10.81 -1.83
N THR A 319 -4.76 -10.59 -2.72
CA THR A 319 -6.18 -10.94 -2.52
C THR A 319 -6.58 -12.23 -3.22
N ASP A 320 -5.66 -12.85 -3.96
CA ASP A 320 -5.97 -14.03 -4.76
C ASP A 320 -5.85 -15.26 -3.86
N THR A 321 -6.92 -16.04 -3.77
CA THR A 321 -6.94 -17.29 -2.99
C THR A 321 -6.03 -18.35 -3.61
N THR A 322 -5.97 -18.37 -4.94
CA THR A 322 -5.13 -19.25 -5.76
C THR A 322 -4.39 -18.42 -6.80
N PRO A 323 -3.23 -18.88 -7.30
CA PRO A 323 -2.59 -18.26 -8.46
C PRO A 323 -3.58 -18.15 -9.64
N VAL A 324 -3.47 -17.05 -10.38
CA VAL A 324 -4.26 -16.80 -11.59
C VAL A 324 -3.34 -16.73 -12.80
N HIS A 325 -3.87 -17.08 -13.97
CA HIS A 325 -3.12 -17.01 -15.22
C HIS A 325 -3.33 -15.66 -15.89
N LEU A 326 -2.23 -15.05 -16.31
CA LEU A 326 -2.22 -13.88 -17.17
C LEU A 326 -1.44 -14.18 -18.45
N LEU A 327 -1.97 -13.73 -19.58
CA LEU A 327 -1.30 -13.87 -20.87
C LEU A 327 -0.52 -12.60 -21.23
N LEU A 328 0.79 -12.73 -21.34
CA LEU A 328 1.70 -11.69 -21.78
C LEU A 328 1.78 -11.70 -23.31
N TRP A 329 1.24 -10.69 -23.97
CA TRP A 329 1.25 -10.62 -25.44
C TRP A 329 2.55 -10.06 -26.01
N ALA A 330 2.99 -10.59 -27.15
CA ALA A 330 3.98 -9.94 -28.00
C ALA A 330 3.45 -8.60 -28.51
N ASP A 331 4.31 -7.58 -28.55
CA ASP A 331 4.04 -6.28 -29.18
C ASP A 331 4.88 -6.22 -30.47
N ASN A 332 4.36 -6.81 -31.54
CA ASN A 332 5.05 -6.84 -32.83
C ASN A 332 4.99 -5.49 -33.54
N ASP A 333 3.99 -4.66 -33.25
CA ASP A 333 3.85 -3.29 -33.76
C ASP A 333 4.94 -2.37 -33.18
N ASN A 334 5.31 -2.57 -31.92
CA ASN A 334 6.38 -1.82 -31.27
C ASN A 334 7.34 -2.75 -30.51
N THR A 335 8.36 -3.21 -31.22
CA THR A 335 9.41 -4.10 -30.67
C THR A 335 10.14 -3.50 -29.48
N LEU A 336 10.24 -2.15 -29.38
CA LEU A 336 10.88 -1.47 -28.25
C LEU A 336 10.07 -1.55 -26.96
N LEU A 337 8.76 -1.83 -27.04
CA LEU A 337 7.87 -2.03 -25.90
C LEU A 337 7.40 -3.48 -25.75
N CYS A 338 7.90 -4.39 -26.58
CA CYS A 338 7.54 -5.80 -26.57
C CYS A 338 8.07 -6.51 -25.33
N PRO A 339 7.20 -6.95 -24.40
CA PRO A 339 7.66 -7.53 -23.15
C PRO A 339 8.30 -8.92 -23.36
N ILE A 340 7.77 -9.74 -24.28
CA ILE A 340 8.31 -11.07 -24.58
C ILE A 340 9.74 -10.99 -25.09
N ARG A 341 10.01 -10.13 -26.09
CA ARG A 341 11.35 -9.98 -26.67
C ARG A 341 12.38 -9.60 -25.61
N HIS A 342 12.06 -8.62 -24.77
CA HIS A 342 12.99 -8.18 -23.73
C HIS A 342 13.17 -9.24 -22.64
N LEU A 343 12.10 -9.97 -22.27
CA LEU A 343 12.18 -11.07 -21.31
C LEU A 343 13.09 -12.20 -21.82
N LEU A 344 12.90 -12.66 -23.07
CA LEU A 344 13.69 -13.73 -23.65
C LEU A 344 15.17 -13.35 -23.76
N VAL A 345 15.46 -12.12 -24.22
CA VAL A 345 16.83 -11.60 -24.27
C VAL A 345 17.46 -11.59 -22.88
N TYR A 346 16.73 -11.15 -21.87
CA TYR A 346 17.21 -11.11 -20.49
C TYR A 346 17.49 -12.49 -19.90
N VAL A 347 16.56 -13.44 -20.07
CA VAL A 347 16.72 -14.83 -19.62
C VAL A 347 17.91 -15.48 -20.32
N TYR A 348 18.05 -15.29 -21.62
CA TYR A 348 19.17 -15.80 -22.41
C TYR A 348 20.52 -15.24 -21.93
N TYR A 349 20.64 -13.91 -21.76
CA TYR A 349 21.92 -13.32 -21.34
C TYR A 349 22.36 -13.72 -19.94
N LEU A 350 21.42 -13.96 -19.02
CA LEU A 350 21.72 -14.42 -17.67
C LEU A 350 21.74 -15.95 -17.52
N GLN A 351 21.39 -16.69 -18.58
CA GLN A 351 21.31 -18.15 -18.56
C GLN A 351 20.43 -18.65 -17.40
N ILE A 352 19.31 -17.96 -17.14
CA ILE A 352 18.41 -18.30 -16.04
C ILE A 352 17.71 -19.62 -16.36
N LYS A 353 17.91 -20.62 -15.50
CA LYS A 353 17.28 -21.94 -15.63
C LYS A 353 16.21 -22.17 -14.57
N ASP A 354 16.40 -21.61 -13.38
CA ASP A 354 15.46 -21.75 -12.27
C ASP A 354 15.60 -20.58 -11.28
N GLY A 355 14.62 -20.45 -10.38
CA GLY A 355 14.58 -19.47 -9.31
C GLY A 355 13.81 -18.20 -9.65
N PRO A 356 14.00 -17.12 -8.87
CA PRO A 356 13.36 -15.84 -9.09
C PRO A 356 13.77 -15.20 -10.42
N LEU A 357 12.79 -14.68 -11.18
CA LEU A 357 13.02 -13.98 -12.44
C LEU A 357 13.77 -12.65 -12.27
N PHE A 358 13.74 -12.07 -11.06
CA PHE A 358 14.37 -10.78 -10.76
C PHE A 358 15.20 -10.89 -9.48
N PRO A 359 16.43 -11.43 -9.59
CA PRO A 359 17.34 -11.60 -8.46
C PRO A 359 17.95 -10.28 -7.98
N ASP A 360 18.67 -10.32 -6.87
CA ASP A 360 19.44 -9.16 -6.42
C ASP A 360 20.55 -8.82 -7.41
N ILE A 361 20.94 -7.54 -7.44
CA ILE A 361 21.96 -7.05 -8.38
C ILE A 361 23.29 -7.79 -8.19
N SER A 362 23.61 -8.24 -6.97
CA SER A 362 24.82 -9.01 -6.71
C SER A 362 24.89 -10.33 -7.48
N GLU A 363 23.77 -11.04 -7.62
CA GLU A 363 23.72 -12.28 -8.44
C GLU A 363 23.72 -11.97 -9.94
N ILE A 364 23.32 -10.77 -10.36
CA ILE A 364 23.39 -10.36 -11.78
C ILE A 364 24.81 -10.00 -12.18
N GLU A 365 25.54 -9.34 -11.29
CA GLU A 365 26.94 -8.98 -11.50
C GLU A 365 27.85 -10.22 -11.42
N ASN A 366 27.45 -11.24 -10.66
CA ASN A 366 28.14 -12.53 -10.55
C ASN A 366 27.14 -13.69 -10.68
N PRO A 367 26.72 -14.03 -11.90
CA PRO A 367 25.72 -15.08 -12.14
C PRO A 367 26.18 -16.44 -11.61
N PRO A 368 25.26 -17.22 -11.01
CA PRO A 368 25.55 -18.57 -10.59
C PRO A 368 25.88 -19.45 -11.81
N PRO A 369 26.94 -20.29 -11.78
CA PRO A 369 27.38 -21.06 -12.95
C PRO A 369 26.35 -22.07 -13.46
N ASP A 370 25.47 -22.55 -12.59
CA ASP A 370 24.40 -23.50 -12.93
C ASP A 370 23.16 -22.82 -13.52
N GLY A 371 23.06 -21.48 -13.43
CA GLY A 371 21.90 -20.70 -13.87
C GLY A 371 20.75 -20.69 -12.88
N VAL A 372 20.95 -21.13 -11.64
CA VAL A 372 19.92 -21.20 -10.60
C VAL A 372 20.05 -20.03 -9.63
N PHE A 373 19.12 -19.09 -9.71
CA PHE A 373 19.15 -17.88 -8.88
C PHE A 373 18.42 -18.07 -7.56
N SER A 374 18.95 -17.54 -6.46
CA SER A 374 18.43 -17.79 -5.12
C SER A 374 17.86 -16.54 -4.44
N THR A 375 18.28 -15.34 -4.88
CA THR A 375 17.86 -14.08 -4.28
C THR A 375 16.73 -13.42 -5.06
N SER A 376 16.09 -12.41 -4.48
CA SER A 376 15.07 -11.59 -5.17
C SER A 376 15.25 -10.12 -4.85
N LEU A 377 15.04 -9.25 -5.85
CA LEU A 377 15.05 -7.82 -5.69
C LEU A 377 14.00 -7.38 -4.67
N THR A 378 14.39 -6.60 -3.68
CA THR A 378 13.46 -6.16 -2.63
C THR A 378 12.60 -4.96 -3.05
N TYR A 379 11.42 -4.83 -2.46
CA TYR A 379 10.51 -3.70 -2.69
C TYR A 379 11.20 -2.34 -2.50
N ASP A 380 11.99 -2.19 -1.43
CA ASP A 380 12.66 -0.92 -1.14
C ASP A 380 13.71 -0.58 -2.22
N LYS A 381 14.48 -1.57 -2.69
CA LYS A 381 15.44 -1.37 -3.79
C LYS A 381 14.70 -1.00 -5.07
N PHE A 382 13.62 -1.72 -5.41
CA PHE A 382 12.82 -1.46 -6.61
C PHE A 382 12.19 -0.06 -6.58
N ASN A 383 11.48 0.28 -5.50
CA ASN A 383 10.78 1.55 -5.35
C ASN A 383 11.74 2.75 -5.31
N ASN A 384 12.90 2.64 -4.66
CA ASN A 384 13.91 3.70 -4.67
C ASN A 384 14.54 3.89 -6.05
N LYS A 385 14.77 2.82 -6.81
CA LYS A 385 15.31 2.92 -8.17
C LYS A 385 14.29 3.52 -9.14
N ILE A 386 13.00 3.16 -9.04
CA ILE A 386 11.91 3.84 -9.78
C ILE A 386 11.90 5.34 -9.48
N ASP A 387 11.97 5.73 -8.20
CA ASP A 387 11.98 7.14 -7.79
C ASP A 387 13.16 7.91 -8.36
N SER A 388 14.37 7.37 -8.23
CA SER A 388 15.59 7.99 -8.77
C SER A 388 15.54 8.13 -10.29
N LEU A 389 15.13 7.07 -10.99
CA LEU A 389 15.12 7.02 -12.44
C LEU A 389 14.10 7.97 -13.05
N CYS A 390 12.86 7.96 -12.53
CA CYS A 390 11.82 8.84 -13.01
C CYS A 390 12.18 10.32 -12.77
N LYS A 391 12.80 10.67 -11.63
CA LYS A 391 13.32 12.02 -11.40
C LYS A 391 14.35 12.42 -12.47
N LYS A 392 15.32 11.55 -12.75
CA LYS A 392 16.38 11.83 -13.75
C LYS A 392 15.81 12.00 -15.16
N VAL A 393 14.85 11.18 -15.58
CA VAL A 393 14.34 11.20 -16.96
C VAL A 393 13.19 12.19 -17.16
N VAL A 394 12.31 12.35 -16.17
CA VAL A 394 11.11 13.18 -16.30
C VAL A 394 11.36 14.63 -15.87
N HIS A 395 12.03 14.86 -14.73
CA HIS A 395 12.20 16.22 -14.18
C HIS A 395 13.24 17.06 -14.96
N THR A 396 14.11 16.43 -15.75
CA THR A 396 15.02 17.16 -16.65
C THR A 396 14.27 17.92 -17.75
N LYS A 397 13.01 17.56 -18.05
CA LYS A 397 12.19 18.19 -19.09
C LYS A 397 10.97 18.92 -18.56
N ILE A 398 10.49 18.58 -17.36
CA ILE A 398 9.35 19.24 -16.72
C ILE A 398 9.87 20.00 -15.50
N LYS A 399 9.59 21.31 -15.43
CA LYS A 399 9.95 22.14 -14.26
C LYS A 399 9.55 21.42 -12.97
N GLU A 400 10.50 21.17 -12.05
CA GLU A 400 10.26 20.47 -10.79
C GLU A 400 9.08 21.06 -9.98
N SER A 401 8.82 22.36 -10.14
CA SER A 401 7.67 23.04 -9.54
C SER A 401 6.30 22.46 -9.95
N ARG A 402 6.21 21.80 -11.11
CA ARG A 402 5.01 21.12 -11.61
C ARG A 402 4.89 19.67 -11.12
N ILE A 403 5.99 19.05 -10.68
CA ILE A 403 6.02 17.66 -10.18
C ILE A 403 6.58 17.64 -8.76
N LYS A 404 5.73 18.01 -7.78
CA LYS A 404 6.08 17.97 -6.35
C LYS A 404 5.99 16.55 -5.73
N LYS A 405 6.18 15.48 -6.51
CA LYS A 405 5.86 14.10 -6.06
C LYS A 405 7.08 13.18 -6.00
N LYS A 406 7.02 12.24 -5.06
CA LYS A 406 7.83 11.03 -5.05
C LYS A 406 7.22 10.04 -6.05
N TRP A 407 8.03 9.46 -6.92
CA TRP A 407 7.58 8.35 -7.76
C TRP A 407 7.63 7.06 -6.95
N GLY A 408 6.80 6.10 -7.31
CA GLY A 408 6.79 4.78 -6.67
C GLY A 408 6.17 3.75 -7.59
N THR A 409 6.33 2.47 -7.23
CA THR A 409 6.01 1.32 -8.09
C THR A 409 4.58 1.30 -8.62
N HIS A 410 3.62 1.90 -7.90
CA HIS A 410 2.25 2.11 -8.38
C HIS A 410 2.14 2.92 -9.68
N CYS A 411 3.18 3.66 -10.09
CA CYS A 411 3.19 4.31 -11.40
C CYS A 411 3.06 3.29 -12.54
N LEU A 412 3.66 2.10 -12.42
CA LEU A 412 3.72 1.10 -13.49
C LEU A 412 2.34 0.53 -13.83
N ARG A 413 1.55 0.18 -12.82
CA ARG A 413 0.17 -0.28 -13.04
C ARG A 413 -0.72 0.81 -13.63
N LYS A 414 -0.55 2.07 -13.23
CA LYS A 414 -1.25 3.20 -13.86
C LYS A 414 -0.79 3.43 -15.30
N THR A 415 0.50 3.24 -15.57
CA THR A 415 1.04 3.22 -16.93
C THR A 415 0.42 2.10 -17.76
N GLY A 416 0.15 0.93 -17.16
CA GLY A 416 -0.60 -0.16 -17.80
C GLY A 416 -1.99 0.28 -18.28
N TYR A 417 -2.75 1.00 -17.44
CA TYR A 417 -4.03 1.59 -17.84
C TYR A 417 -3.87 2.57 -19.00
N LEU A 418 -2.84 3.41 -18.95
CA LEU A 418 -2.53 4.36 -20.01
C LEU A 418 -2.24 3.63 -21.33
N PHE A 419 -1.39 2.60 -21.30
CA PHE A 419 -1.03 1.79 -22.47
C PHE A 419 -2.27 1.09 -23.05
N ALA A 420 -3.12 0.54 -22.18
CA ALA A 420 -4.33 -0.14 -22.62
C ALA A 420 -5.31 0.80 -23.30
N ILE A 421 -5.50 2.00 -22.74
CA ILE A 421 -6.43 3.00 -23.33
C ILE A 421 -5.86 3.58 -24.62
N TRP A 422 -4.56 3.85 -24.68
CA TRP A 422 -3.92 4.42 -25.87
C TRP A 422 -3.80 3.42 -27.02
N GLY A 423 -3.63 2.13 -26.70
CA GLY A 423 -3.54 1.03 -27.67
C GLY A 423 -4.87 0.33 -27.96
N SER A 424 -5.96 0.68 -27.27
CA SER A 424 -7.27 0.07 -27.54
C SER A 424 -7.89 0.66 -28.81
N LYS A 425 -8.25 -0.20 -29.76
CA LYS A 425 -9.09 0.16 -30.91
C LYS A 425 -10.58 0.31 -30.53
N ASP A 426 -10.96 -0.19 -29.36
CA ASP A 426 -12.33 -0.19 -28.85
C ASP A 426 -12.46 0.77 -27.65
N ASN A 427 -13.34 1.77 -27.79
CA ASN A 427 -13.60 2.78 -26.76
C ASN A 427 -14.83 2.47 -25.88
N SER A 428 -15.46 1.31 -26.06
CA SER A 428 -16.67 0.91 -25.35
C SER A 428 -16.45 0.63 -23.85
N ASN A 429 -17.56 0.61 -23.09
CA ASN A 429 -17.56 0.17 -21.69
C ASN A 429 -17.11 -1.30 -21.54
N ALA A 430 -17.28 -2.13 -22.57
CA ALA A 430 -16.82 -3.51 -22.57
C ALA A 430 -15.28 -3.60 -22.64
N ALA A 431 -14.62 -2.71 -23.40
CA ALA A 431 -13.16 -2.60 -23.40
C ALA A 431 -12.65 -2.18 -22.01
N TYR A 432 -13.30 -1.18 -21.40
CA TYR A 432 -12.94 -0.75 -20.05
C TYR A 432 -13.07 -1.87 -19.01
N SER A 433 -14.18 -2.61 -19.04
CA SER A 433 -14.41 -3.74 -18.12
C SER A 433 -13.32 -4.80 -18.25
N ARG A 434 -12.84 -5.09 -19.47
CA ARG A 434 -11.71 -5.99 -19.74
C ARG A 434 -10.40 -5.44 -19.16
N ILE A 435 -10.12 -4.14 -19.30
CA ILE A 435 -8.92 -3.52 -18.69
C ILE A 435 -8.96 -3.64 -17.16
N MET A 436 -10.12 -3.38 -16.55
CA MET A 436 -10.31 -3.51 -15.11
C MET A 436 -10.08 -4.95 -14.63
N GLN A 437 -10.59 -5.94 -15.37
CA GLN A 437 -10.36 -7.36 -15.12
C GLN A 437 -8.89 -7.75 -15.28
N SER A 438 -8.23 -7.33 -16.36
CA SER A 438 -6.78 -7.49 -16.58
C SER A 438 -5.95 -6.92 -15.44
N ALA A 439 -6.36 -5.78 -14.89
CA ALA A 439 -5.70 -5.19 -13.75
C ALA A 439 -6.08 -5.83 -12.41
N ARG A 440 -7.08 -6.72 -12.34
CA ARG A 440 -7.58 -7.33 -11.09
C ARG A 440 -7.89 -6.26 -10.03
N HIS A 441 -8.66 -5.23 -10.41
CA HIS A 441 -9.12 -4.21 -9.47
C HIS A 441 -10.32 -4.71 -8.67
N SER A 442 -10.21 -4.71 -7.35
CA SER A 442 -11.34 -5.00 -6.45
C SER A 442 -12.23 -3.78 -6.18
N ASP A 443 -11.72 -2.56 -6.40
CA ASP A 443 -12.44 -1.30 -6.23
C ASP A 443 -12.62 -0.59 -7.57
N THR A 444 -13.88 -0.42 -7.97
CA THR A 444 -14.31 0.27 -9.19
C THR A 444 -13.95 1.75 -9.18
N ASN A 445 -14.04 2.42 -8.02
CA ASN A 445 -13.79 3.86 -7.95
C ASN A 445 -12.34 4.21 -8.30
N SER A 446 -11.39 3.39 -7.84
CA SER A 446 -9.97 3.55 -8.17
C SER A 446 -9.70 3.29 -9.65
N ALA A 447 -10.34 2.27 -10.24
CA ALA A 447 -10.19 1.94 -11.65
C ALA A 447 -10.75 3.06 -12.56
N VAL A 448 -11.90 3.63 -12.21
CA VAL A 448 -12.53 4.74 -12.98
C VAL A 448 -11.62 5.96 -13.00
N LYS A 449 -10.98 6.30 -11.88
CA LYS A 449 -10.01 7.41 -11.84
C LYS A 449 -8.83 7.17 -12.77
N TYR A 450 -8.30 5.95 -12.83
CA TYR A 450 -7.16 5.65 -13.71
C TYR A 450 -7.54 5.74 -15.18
N GLU A 451 -8.76 5.31 -15.52
CA GLU A 451 -9.29 5.45 -16.86
C GLU A 451 -9.46 6.91 -17.28
N LEU A 452 -10.17 7.71 -16.47
CA LEU A 452 -10.42 9.12 -16.76
C LEU A 452 -9.11 9.91 -16.93
N ASP A 453 -8.13 9.67 -16.05
CA ASP A 453 -6.82 10.30 -16.14
C ASP A 453 -6.08 9.89 -17.43
N ALA A 454 -6.16 8.62 -17.84
CA ALA A 454 -5.50 8.11 -19.03
C ALA A 454 -6.16 8.59 -20.33
N ARG A 455 -7.51 8.66 -20.37
CA ARG A 455 -8.27 9.23 -21.50
C ARG A 455 -7.98 10.72 -21.66
N THR A 456 -7.93 11.47 -20.55
CA THR A 456 -7.57 12.89 -20.58
C THR A 456 -6.16 13.08 -21.13
N GLN A 457 -5.20 12.27 -20.67
CA GLN A 457 -3.83 12.31 -21.21
C GLN A 457 -3.76 11.93 -22.69
N PHE A 458 -4.56 10.97 -23.14
CA PHE A 458 -4.66 10.61 -24.57
C PHE A 458 -5.15 11.80 -25.40
N ALA A 459 -6.25 12.44 -24.97
CA ALA A 459 -6.79 13.62 -25.62
C ALA A 459 -5.74 14.75 -25.67
N MET A 460 -5.08 15.05 -24.56
CA MET A 460 -4.00 16.04 -24.50
C MET A 460 -2.83 15.71 -25.43
N ALA A 461 -2.45 14.43 -25.53
CA ALA A 461 -1.39 13.99 -26.43
C ALA A 461 -1.78 14.19 -27.90
N ASN A 462 -3.04 13.92 -28.28
CA ASN A 462 -3.55 14.15 -29.64
C ASN A 462 -3.57 15.65 -30.04
N TYR A 463 -3.68 16.56 -29.07
CA TYR A 463 -3.53 18.01 -29.31
C TYR A 463 -2.07 18.45 -29.47
N SER A 464 -1.10 17.58 -29.15
CA SER A 464 0.33 17.85 -29.30
C SER A 464 0.86 17.30 -30.64
N THR A 465 2.09 17.65 -31.01
CA THR A 465 2.76 17.07 -32.19
C THR A 465 3.10 15.58 -32.05
N THR A 466 2.90 15.00 -30.86
CA THR A 466 3.09 13.56 -30.64
C THR A 466 1.84 12.83 -31.09
N LYS A 467 1.96 11.86 -32.01
CA LYS A 467 0.85 10.94 -32.34
C LYS A 467 0.88 9.76 -31.38
N PRO A 468 0.11 9.75 -30.28
CA PRO A 468 0.19 8.68 -29.27
C PRO A 468 -0.09 7.28 -29.83
N GLN A 469 -0.90 7.16 -30.89
CA GLN A 469 -1.24 5.90 -31.55
C GLN A 469 -0.04 5.23 -32.24
N THR A 470 1.02 5.98 -32.56
CA THR A 470 2.24 5.39 -33.14
C THR A 470 3.23 4.95 -32.07
N LEU A 471 2.95 5.19 -30.79
CA LEU A 471 3.89 4.93 -29.69
C LEU A 471 3.60 3.65 -28.93
N VAL A 472 2.39 3.10 -29.04
CA VAL A 472 1.95 1.88 -28.33
C VAL A 472 1.26 0.98 -29.33
N GLY A 473 1.63 -0.31 -29.36
CA GLY A 473 0.93 -1.29 -30.19
C GLY A 473 -0.49 -1.57 -29.71
N GLU A 474 -1.22 -2.39 -30.46
CA GLU A 474 -2.59 -2.77 -30.12
C GLU A 474 -2.65 -3.47 -28.75
N TRP A 475 -3.53 -2.99 -27.88
CA TRP A 475 -3.74 -3.61 -26.57
C TRP A 475 -4.67 -4.81 -26.66
N LYS A 476 -4.26 -5.92 -26.02
CA LYS A 476 -5.04 -7.14 -25.88
C LYS A 476 -5.26 -7.47 -24.40
N PRO A 477 -6.44 -8.00 -24.02
CA PRO A 477 -6.72 -8.40 -22.64
C PRO A 477 -5.78 -9.53 -22.20
N CYS A 478 -5.29 -9.47 -20.96
CA CYS A 478 -4.37 -10.47 -20.41
C CYS A 478 -5.00 -11.42 -19.40
N PHE A 479 -6.24 -11.21 -18.94
CA PHE A 479 -6.83 -12.04 -17.89
C PHE A 479 -7.42 -13.33 -18.45
N VAL A 480 -7.00 -14.47 -17.89
CA VAL A 480 -7.56 -15.79 -18.23
C VAL A 480 -8.48 -16.24 -17.09
N SER A 481 -9.79 -16.23 -17.33
CA SER A 481 -10.80 -16.56 -16.31
C SER A 481 -10.97 -18.07 -16.10
N ASN A 482 -10.85 -18.86 -17.16
CA ASN A 482 -10.91 -20.33 -17.13
C ASN A 482 -9.83 -20.89 -18.06
N GLN A 483 -8.83 -21.54 -17.48
CA GLN A 483 -7.70 -22.12 -18.22
C GLN A 483 -8.15 -23.22 -19.18
N SER A 484 -9.16 -24.02 -18.80
CA SER A 484 -9.69 -25.08 -19.67
C SER A 484 -10.19 -24.49 -20.98
N ASN A 485 -10.96 -23.38 -20.90
CA ASN A 485 -11.49 -22.68 -22.07
C ASN A 485 -10.40 -22.06 -22.95
N PHE A 486 -9.28 -21.65 -22.34
CA PHE A 486 -8.14 -21.09 -23.06
C PHE A 486 -7.44 -22.16 -23.90
N ASN A 487 -7.24 -23.37 -23.35
CA ASN A 487 -6.57 -24.47 -24.03
C ASN A 487 -7.38 -25.08 -25.20
N TYR A 488 -8.64 -24.68 -25.41
CA TYR A 488 -9.45 -25.09 -26.57
C TYR A 488 -9.18 -24.27 -27.84
N VAL A 489 -8.44 -23.16 -27.75
CA VAL A 489 -8.07 -22.39 -28.94
C VAL A 489 -6.91 -23.11 -29.61
N GLU A 490 -7.11 -23.63 -30.83
CA GLU A 490 -6.04 -24.28 -31.59
C GLU A 490 -4.87 -23.31 -31.79
N HIS A 491 -3.70 -23.72 -31.32
CA HIS A 491 -2.42 -23.05 -31.53
C HIS A 491 -1.48 -24.06 -32.18
N SER A 492 -0.64 -23.60 -33.11
CA SER A 492 0.40 -24.44 -33.72
C SER A 492 1.23 -25.11 -32.61
N ASN A 493 1.26 -26.44 -32.59
CA ASN A 493 1.77 -27.24 -31.47
C ASN A 493 3.28 -27.01 -31.24
N PRO A 494 3.77 -26.95 -29.97
CA PRO A 494 5.19 -26.72 -29.65
C PRO A 494 6.14 -27.89 -29.95
N THR A 495 5.61 -29.07 -30.33
CA THR A 495 6.38 -30.33 -30.42
C THR A 495 7.52 -30.33 -31.44
N GLU A 496 7.66 -29.30 -32.28
CA GLU A 496 8.80 -29.15 -33.20
C GLU A 496 9.90 -28.17 -32.71
N LEU A 497 9.76 -27.52 -31.54
CA LEU A 497 10.59 -26.37 -31.15
C LEU A 497 11.33 -26.45 -29.81
N TYR A 498 11.31 -27.61 -29.12
CA TYR A 498 12.06 -27.83 -27.87
C TYR A 498 13.57 -27.58 -27.97
N THR A 499 14.12 -27.46 -29.19
CA THR A 499 15.54 -27.21 -29.45
C THR A 499 15.99 -25.76 -29.24
N VAL A 500 15.10 -24.75 -29.12
CA VAL A 500 15.50 -23.34 -29.21
C VAL A 500 15.71 -22.63 -27.86
N ILE A 501 15.18 -23.17 -26.75
CA ILE A 501 15.28 -22.49 -25.43
C ILE A 501 16.38 -23.12 -24.53
N CYS A 502 16.88 -24.31 -24.86
CA CYS A 502 17.91 -25.01 -24.09
C CYS A 502 19.26 -25.21 -24.82
N SER A 503 19.51 -24.46 -25.90
CA SER A 503 20.78 -24.48 -26.64
C SER A 503 21.52 -23.15 -26.59
#